data_AF-M0ABK1-F1
#
_entry.id   AF-M0ABK1-F1
#
_cell.length_a   1.000
_cell.length_b   1.000
_cell.length_c   1.000
_cell.angle_alpha   90.00
_cell.angle_beta   90.00
_cell.angle_gamma   90.00
#
_symmetry.space_group_name_H-M   'P 1'
#
loop_
_entity.id
_entity.type
_entity.pdbx_description
1 polymer ?
#
loop_
_entity_poly.entity_id
_entity_poly.type
_entity_poly.pdbx_seq_one_letter_code
_entity_poly.pdbx_strand_id
1 'polypeptide(L)'
;MSTAGAQEEPDCDVELDALDFGEFCVGDEECAELDLSVGLGGLLPGFDDFELAEVDIVGDTGVFNVDADLENGELSLVAEFCPTFPGDFEATAVVTVEDPIGLLEATVCVDLFGTGIECEPNFEVKWLTPTTQ
;
A
#
# COMPACT_ATOMS: atom_id res chain seq x y z
N MET A 1 12.15 -29.12 -3.26
CA MET A 1 10.81 -29.15 -2.64
C MET A 1 11.03 -28.76 -1.19
N SER A 2 11.39 -27.50 -0.96
CA SER A 2 10.52 -26.33 -0.80
C SER A 2 9.91 -26.30 0.60
N THR A 3 10.49 -25.47 1.45
CA THR A 3 9.80 -24.71 2.49
C THR A 3 10.60 -23.42 2.62
N ALA A 4 10.31 -22.46 1.73
CA ALA A 4 10.54 -21.06 2.05
C ALA A 4 9.78 -20.78 3.35
N GLY A 5 10.34 -19.94 4.24
CA GLY A 5 9.72 -19.61 5.51
C GLY A 5 8.28 -19.20 5.26
N ALA A 6 7.34 -19.86 5.94
CA ALA A 6 6.01 -19.31 6.07
C ALA A 6 6.21 -18.04 6.90
N GLN A 7 6.22 -16.90 6.22
CA GLN A 7 5.91 -15.65 6.87
C GLN A 7 4.47 -15.83 7.34
N GLU A 8 4.25 -15.78 8.66
CA GLU A 8 2.91 -15.91 9.22
C GLU A 8 2.08 -14.77 8.62
N GLU A 9 1.15 -15.13 7.73
CA GLU A 9 0.18 -14.18 7.16
C GLU A 9 -0.57 -13.54 8.33
N PRO A 10 -0.82 -12.21 8.30
CA PRO A 10 -1.62 -11.57 9.35
C PRO A 10 -2.99 -12.25 9.46
N ASP A 11 -3.50 -12.42 10.68
CA ASP A 11 -4.83 -12.99 10.91
C ASP A 11 -5.87 -11.88 10.63
N CYS A 12 -6.46 -11.91 9.45
CA CYS A 12 -7.36 -10.85 8.96
C CYS A 12 -8.83 -11.22 9.24
N ASP A 13 -9.57 -10.34 9.91
CA ASP A 13 -11.04 -10.47 10.03
C ASP A 13 -11.75 -10.08 8.73
N VAL A 14 -11.19 -9.10 8.02
CA VAL A 14 -11.69 -8.60 6.74
C VAL A 14 -10.54 -8.47 5.76
N GLU A 15 -10.67 -9.12 4.60
CA GLU A 15 -9.74 -8.98 3.48
C GLU A 15 -10.39 -8.08 2.43
N LEU A 16 -9.71 -7.01 2.06
CA LEU A 16 -10.15 -6.09 1.00
C LEU A 16 -9.46 -6.41 -0.32
N ASP A 17 -9.96 -5.80 -1.40
CA ASP A 17 -9.31 -5.89 -2.71
C ASP A 17 -7.89 -5.32 -2.64
N ALA A 18 -6.95 -6.04 -3.25
CA ALA A 18 -5.56 -5.64 -3.31
C ALA A 18 -5.35 -4.34 -4.11
N LEU A 19 -4.36 -3.56 -3.69
CA LEU A 19 -3.89 -2.36 -4.40
C LEU A 19 -2.66 -2.71 -5.24
N ASP A 20 -2.83 -2.65 -6.56
CA ASP A 20 -1.77 -2.89 -7.54
C ASP A 20 -1.33 -1.55 -8.15
N PHE A 21 -0.11 -1.13 -7.83
CA PHE A 21 0.51 0.10 -8.33
C PHE A 21 1.10 -0.04 -9.74
N GLY A 22 1.14 -1.27 -10.29
CA GLY A 22 1.73 -1.59 -11.56
C GLY A 22 3.25 -1.38 -11.59
N GLU A 23 3.75 -0.99 -12.76
CA GLU A 23 5.17 -0.70 -12.99
C GLU A 23 5.44 0.78 -12.75
N PHE A 24 6.40 1.07 -11.87
CA PHE A 24 6.78 2.43 -11.48
C PHE A 24 8.29 2.66 -11.63
N CYS A 25 8.67 3.84 -12.12
CA CYS A 25 10.07 4.19 -12.33
C CYS A 25 10.82 4.36 -11.01
N VAL A 26 11.94 3.65 -10.87
CA VAL A 26 12.76 3.76 -9.65
C VAL A 26 13.54 5.05 -9.62
N GLY A 27 13.56 5.70 -8.45
CA GLY A 27 14.32 6.94 -8.26
C GLY A 27 13.70 8.18 -8.91
N ASP A 28 12.45 8.09 -9.40
CA ASP A 28 11.64 9.27 -9.67
C ASP A 28 11.35 10.03 -8.37
N GLU A 29 11.17 11.35 -8.47
CA GLU A 29 10.90 12.21 -7.31
C GLU A 29 9.44 12.11 -6.82
N GLU A 30 8.57 11.51 -7.63
CA GLU A 30 7.15 11.31 -7.34
C GLU A 30 6.90 9.84 -7.02
N CYS A 31 6.10 9.55 -5.99
CA CYS A 31 5.64 8.20 -5.67
C CYS A 31 4.28 7.95 -6.31
N ALA A 32 3.91 6.68 -6.52
CA ALA A 32 2.54 6.32 -6.89
C ALA A 32 1.64 6.32 -5.65
N GLU A 33 0.43 6.84 -5.77
CA GLU A 33 -0.57 6.87 -4.69
C GLU A 33 -1.86 6.20 -5.19
N LEU A 34 -2.48 5.38 -4.34
CA LEU A 34 -3.79 4.78 -4.56
C LEU A 34 -4.65 4.94 -3.31
N ASP A 35 -5.90 5.36 -3.51
CA ASP A 35 -6.91 5.47 -2.47
C ASP A 35 -7.93 4.31 -2.51
N LEU A 36 -8.35 3.87 -1.33
CA LEU A 36 -9.39 2.88 -1.13
C LEU A 36 -10.35 3.37 -0.05
N SER A 37 -11.64 3.39 -0.35
CA SER A 37 -12.69 3.68 0.64
C SER A 37 -13.71 2.55 0.69
N VAL A 38 -13.97 2.02 1.89
CA VAL A 38 -14.90 0.92 2.10
C VAL A 38 -15.73 1.10 3.38
N GLY A 39 -17.03 0.85 3.27
CA GLY A 39 -17.91 0.80 4.44
C GLY A 39 -17.78 -0.52 5.20
N LEU A 40 -17.30 -0.47 6.43
CA LEU A 40 -17.10 -1.65 7.27
C LEU A 40 -18.40 -2.13 7.93
N GLY A 41 -19.42 -1.28 8.06
CA GLY A 41 -20.70 -1.64 8.72
C GLY A 41 -21.48 -2.78 8.06
N GLY A 42 -21.17 -3.14 6.81
CA GLY A 42 -21.73 -4.32 6.13
C GLY A 42 -20.87 -5.59 6.26
N LEU A 43 -19.61 -5.44 6.63
CA LEU A 43 -18.61 -6.51 6.72
C LEU A 43 -18.47 -7.01 8.16
N LEU A 44 -18.62 -6.09 9.12
CA LEU A 44 -18.50 -6.37 10.55
C LEU A 44 -19.79 -5.93 11.27
N PRO A 45 -20.53 -6.86 11.92
CA PRO A 45 -21.77 -6.50 12.60
C PRO A 45 -21.49 -5.70 13.88
N GLY A 46 -22.07 -4.50 13.98
CA GLY A 46 -21.90 -3.62 15.14
C GLY A 46 -20.68 -2.69 15.07
N PHE A 47 -20.15 -2.47 13.87
CA PHE A 47 -18.93 -1.70 13.63
C PHE A 47 -19.12 -0.18 13.56
N ASP A 48 -20.36 0.32 13.67
CA ASP A 48 -20.67 1.73 13.46
C ASP A 48 -20.00 2.66 14.49
N ASP A 49 -19.56 2.12 15.63
CA ASP A 49 -18.96 2.85 16.73
C ASP A 49 -17.44 2.63 16.88
N PHE A 50 -16.80 1.83 16.01
CA PHE A 50 -15.38 1.54 16.11
C PHE A 50 -14.51 2.73 15.69
N GLU A 51 -13.30 2.79 16.25
CA GLU A 51 -12.29 3.81 16.00
C GLU A 51 -11.02 3.15 15.46
N LEU A 52 -10.22 3.91 14.70
CA LEU A 52 -8.92 3.45 14.22
C LEU A 52 -7.96 3.31 15.41
N ALA A 53 -7.40 2.11 15.58
CA ALA A 53 -6.46 1.81 16.65
C ALA A 53 -5.01 1.91 16.17
N GLU A 54 -4.70 1.17 15.10
CA GLU A 54 -3.34 1.01 14.60
C GLU A 54 -3.34 0.77 13.09
N VAL A 55 -2.28 1.23 12.43
CA VAL A 55 -1.97 0.91 11.04
C VAL A 55 -0.55 0.39 11.02
N ASP A 56 -0.36 -0.81 10.49
CA ASP A 56 0.92 -1.46 10.32
C ASP A 56 1.08 -1.97 8.88
N ILE A 57 2.32 -2.26 8.49
CA ILE A 57 2.63 -2.85 7.19
C ILE A 57 3.53 -4.06 7.43
N VAL A 58 3.14 -5.21 6.88
CA VAL A 58 3.92 -6.45 6.96
C VAL A 58 4.47 -6.79 5.57
N GLY A 59 5.74 -7.17 5.46
CA GLY A 59 6.39 -7.47 4.17
C GLY A 59 7.43 -6.43 3.76
N ASP A 60 7.39 -5.99 2.50
CA ASP A 60 8.33 -5.02 1.92
C ASP A 60 8.06 -3.55 2.36
N THR A 61 8.08 -3.28 3.67
CA THR A 61 7.74 -1.98 4.28
C THR A 61 8.62 -0.80 3.88
N GLY A 62 9.75 -1.04 3.21
CA GLY A 62 10.70 0.01 2.82
C GLY A 62 10.30 0.80 1.57
N VAL A 63 9.28 0.34 0.84
CA VAL A 63 8.81 0.97 -0.42
C VAL A 63 7.32 1.32 -0.38
N PHE A 64 6.59 0.86 0.63
CA PHE A 64 5.17 1.19 0.83
C PHE A 64 5.01 2.10 2.04
N ASN A 65 4.13 3.08 1.92
CA ASN A 65 3.61 3.85 3.04
C ASN A 65 2.08 3.74 3.03
N VAL A 66 1.45 3.68 4.20
CA VAL A 66 0.01 3.55 4.32
C VAL A 66 -0.46 4.47 5.44
N ASP A 67 -1.40 5.33 5.09
CA ASP A 67 -2.19 6.10 6.03
C ASP A 67 -3.63 5.63 5.94
N ALA A 68 -4.29 5.50 7.09
CA ALA A 68 -5.70 5.15 7.15
C ALA A 68 -6.44 6.08 8.11
N ASP A 69 -7.74 6.23 7.85
CA ASP A 69 -8.68 7.00 8.65
C ASP A 69 -10.02 6.26 8.69
N LEU A 70 -10.72 6.33 9.82
CA LEU A 70 -12.03 5.71 10.00
C LEU A 70 -13.02 6.77 10.48
N GLU A 71 -13.97 7.13 9.61
CA GLU A 71 -15.02 8.08 9.92
C GLU A 71 -16.40 7.47 9.63
N ASN A 72 -17.28 7.47 10.64
CA ASN A 72 -18.66 6.96 10.53
C ASN A 72 -18.76 5.53 9.97
N GLY A 73 -17.81 4.65 10.32
CA GLY A 73 -17.76 3.27 9.85
C GLY A 73 -17.29 3.10 8.40
N GLU A 74 -16.79 4.17 7.76
CA GLU A 74 -16.13 4.14 6.46
C GLU A 74 -14.61 4.25 6.64
N LEU A 75 -13.90 3.19 6.28
CA LEU A 75 -12.45 3.15 6.27
C LEU A 75 -11.96 3.80 4.99
N SER A 76 -11.13 4.83 5.11
CA SER A 76 -10.38 5.43 4.02
C SER A 76 -8.90 5.09 4.21
N LEU A 77 -8.30 4.49 3.19
CA LEU A 77 -6.90 4.08 3.17
C LEU A 77 -6.22 4.72 1.96
N VAL A 78 -5.06 5.33 2.20
CA VAL A 78 -4.19 5.89 1.17
C VAL A 78 -2.87 5.14 1.27
N ALA A 79 -2.52 4.44 0.19
CA ALA A 79 -1.26 3.73 0.09
C ALA A 79 -0.37 4.42 -0.95
N GLU A 80 0.90 4.58 -0.60
CA GLU A 80 1.94 5.13 -1.47
C GLU A 80 3.00 4.07 -1.78
N PHE A 81 3.50 4.04 -3.02
CA PHE A 81 4.58 3.17 -3.47
C PHE A 81 5.74 3.99 -4.04
N CYS A 82 6.90 3.86 -3.39
CA CYS A 82 8.13 4.61 -3.66
C CYS A 82 9.33 3.66 -3.86
N PRO A 83 9.45 2.94 -4.98
CA PRO A 83 10.55 2.01 -5.20
C PRO A 83 11.89 2.76 -5.40
N THR A 84 12.89 2.41 -4.61
CA THR A 84 14.26 2.99 -4.71
C THR A 84 15.24 2.12 -5.50
N PHE A 85 14.85 0.89 -5.82
CA PHE A 85 15.60 -0.08 -6.61
C PHE A 85 14.62 -0.97 -7.38
N PRO A 86 15.03 -1.54 -8.52
CA PRO A 86 14.14 -2.34 -9.35
C PRO A 86 13.85 -3.69 -8.70
N GLY A 87 12.62 -4.18 -8.87
CA GLY A 87 12.14 -5.44 -8.31
C GLY A 87 10.63 -5.49 -8.15
N ASP A 88 10.13 -6.70 -7.92
CA ASP A 88 8.75 -6.93 -7.49
C ASP A 88 8.68 -6.79 -5.96
N PHE A 89 7.66 -6.09 -5.47
CA PHE A 89 7.45 -5.82 -4.05
C PHE A 89 6.04 -6.23 -3.63
N GLU A 90 5.96 -6.82 -2.44
CA GLU A 90 4.71 -7.30 -1.85
C GLU A 90 4.67 -6.93 -0.36
N ALA A 91 3.55 -6.37 0.07
CA ALA A 91 3.28 -6.09 1.46
C ALA A 91 1.78 -6.22 1.75
N THR A 92 1.42 -6.32 3.03
CA THR A 92 0.04 -6.27 3.48
C THR A 92 -0.10 -5.11 4.46
N ALA A 93 -0.99 -4.17 4.16
CA ALA A 93 -1.43 -3.17 5.11
C ALA A 93 -2.38 -3.82 6.11
N VAL A 94 -2.07 -3.69 7.40
CA VAL A 94 -2.84 -4.24 8.51
C VAL A 94 -3.43 -3.08 9.29
N VAL A 95 -4.75 -2.92 9.20
CA VAL A 95 -5.49 -1.87 9.88
C VAL A 95 -6.26 -2.48 11.04
N THR A 96 -5.87 -2.11 12.26
CA THR A 96 -6.56 -2.52 13.47
C THR A 96 -7.56 -1.46 13.87
N VAL A 97 -8.76 -1.89 14.15
CA VAL A 97 -9.90 -1.04 14.50
C VAL A 97 -10.54 -1.63 15.75
N GLU A 98 -10.80 -0.79 16.74
CA GLU A 98 -11.29 -1.22 18.05
C GLU A 98 -12.54 -0.46 18.46
N ASP A 99 -13.36 -1.09 19.28
CA ASP A 99 -14.49 -0.41 19.88
C ASP A 99 -13.99 0.61 20.95
N PRO A 100 -14.75 1.67 21.28
CA PRO A 100 -14.28 2.76 22.14
C PRO A 100 -14.04 2.35 23.60
N ILE A 101 -14.48 1.15 24.01
CA ILE A 101 -14.17 0.57 25.32
C ILE A 101 -13.08 -0.52 25.26
N GLY A 102 -12.51 -0.79 24.07
CA GLY A 102 -11.33 -1.65 23.84
C GLY A 102 -11.56 -3.11 24.20
N LEU A 103 -12.78 -3.62 24.03
CA LEU A 103 -13.17 -5.00 24.33
C LEU A 103 -13.25 -5.89 23.09
N LEU A 104 -13.43 -5.29 21.93
CA LEU A 104 -13.50 -5.90 20.61
C LEU A 104 -12.51 -5.18 19.71
N GLU A 105 -11.73 -5.97 18.99
CA GLU A 105 -10.88 -5.51 17.90
C GLU A 105 -11.28 -6.28 16.64
N ALA A 106 -11.01 -5.66 15.49
CA ALA A 106 -11.01 -6.35 14.21
C ALA A 106 -9.79 -5.89 13.41
N THR A 107 -9.29 -6.79 12.59
CA THR A 107 -8.15 -6.53 11.69
C THR A 107 -8.62 -6.54 10.24
N VAL A 108 -8.37 -5.44 9.55
CA VAL A 108 -8.66 -5.29 8.12
C VAL A 108 -7.34 -5.32 7.35
N CYS A 109 -7.25 -6.20 6.36
CA CYS A 109 -6.05 -6.38 5.56
C CYS A 109 -6.24 -5.94 4.11
N VAL A 110 -5.22 -5.29 3.56
CA VAL A 110 -5.13 -4.91 2.15
C VAL A 110 -3.77 -5.34 1.62
N ASP A 111 -3.75 -6.24 0.64
CA ASP A 111 -2.51 -6.60 -0.04
C ASP A 111 -2.06 -5.46 -0.99
N LEU A 112 -0.77 -5.22 -1.03
CA LEU A 112 -0.11 -4.16 -1.79
C LEU A 112 0.92 -4.80 -2.73
N PHE A 113 0.81 -4.47 -4.01
CA PHE A 113 1.69 -4.98 -5.05
C PHE A 113 2.26 -3.85 -5.89
N GLY A 114 3.56 -3.89 -6.17
CA GLY A 114 4.19 -2.91 -7.04
C GLY A 114 5.47 -3.46 -7.67
N THR A 115 5.78 -2.98 -8.87
CA THR A 115 7.04 -3.33 -9.55
C THR A 115 7.85 -2.07 -9.79
N GLY A 116 9.05 -2.00 -9.22
CA GLY A 116 10.04 -0.99 -9.55
C GLY A 116 10.78 -1.35 -10.84
N ILE A 117 10.79 -0.45 -11.83
CA ILE A 117 11.52 -0.61 -13.09
C ILE A 117 12.59 0.47 -13.30
N GLU A 118 13.71 0.09 -13.91
CA GLU A 118 14.71 1.06 -14.36
C GLU A 118 14.17 1.82 -15.58
N CYS A 119 13.76 3.06 -15.36
CA CYS A 119 13.35 3.93 -16.46
C CYS A 119 14.58 4.56 -17.11
N GLU A 120 14.67 4.49 -18.43
CA GLU A 120 15.75 5.16 -19.15
C GLU A 120 15.68 6.66 -18.86
N PRO A 121 16.80 7.34 -18.52
CA PRO A 121 16.77 8.78 -18.39
C PRO A 121 16.34 9.33 -19.76
N ASN A 122 15.29 10.16 -19.77
CA ASN A 122 14.85 10.88 -20.96
C ASN A 122 16.07 11.61 -21.57
N PHE A 123 16.73 11.01 -22.55
CA PHE A 123 17.85 11.64 -23.22
C PHE A 123 17.27 12.72 -24.14
N GLU A 124 17.27 13.96 -23.66
CA GLU A 124 17.01 15.10 -24.52
C GLU A 124 18.12 15.14 -25.59
N VAL A 125 17.78 14.79 -26.83
CA VAL A 125 18.73 14.85 -27.95
C VAL A 125 19.04 16.33 -28.22
N LYS A 126 20.10 16.84 -27.58
CA LYS A 126 20.70 18.12 -27.96
C LYS A 126 21.35 17.96 -29.32
N TRP A 127 20.63 18.33 -30.37
CA TRP A 127 21.19 18.53 -31.69
C TRP A 127 22.32 19.56 -31.61
N LEU A 128 23.57 19.11 -31.75
CA LEU A 128 24.68 20.01 -32.00
C LEU A 128 24.42 20.66 -33.36
N THR A 129 24.15 21.96 -33.37
CA THR A 129 24.08 22.73 -34.60
C THR A 129 25.44 22.65 -35.29
N PRO A 130 25.51 22.26 -36.57
CA PRO A 130 26.79 22.20 -37.27
C PRO A 130 27.37 23.61 -37.36
N THR A 131 28.57 23.80 -36.82
CA THR A 131 29.32 25.04 -36.99
C THR A 131 29.79 25.08 -38.45
N THR A 132 29.13 25.90 -39.28
CA THR A 132 29.61 26.20 -40.63
C THR A 132 30.96 26.91 -40.54
N GLN A 133 31.99 26.29 -41.10
CA GLN A 133 33.31 26.91 -41.36
C GLN A 133 33.22 27.90 -42.53
#